data_AF-A0A0E0IBP5-F1
#
_entry.id   AF-A0A0E0IBP5-F1
#
_cell.length_a   1.000
_cell.length_b   1.000
_cell.length_c   1.000
_cell.angle_alpha   90.00
_cell.angle_beta   90.00
_cell.angle_gamma   90.00
#
_symmetry.space_group_name_H-M   'P 1'
#
loop_
_entity.id
_entity.type
_entity.pdbx_description
1 polymer ?
#
loop_
_entity_poly.entity_id
_entity_poly.type
_entity_poly.pdbx_seq_one_letter_code
_entity_poly.pdbx_strand_id
1 'polypeptide(L)'
;MNGIGLALVTPAIQSLVADYSDDNSRGSAFGWLQLTGNLGSLIGGLFSIMLASTTFMGIAGWRIAFHVVALISVTVGILVRLFAVDPHYINFRNKKQHVRKSAWREMKDLVVEAKAVVKIPSFQIIVAQGITGSFPWSALSFAPMWLELMGFTHKGTGILMVTSAVASSLGGLFGGKMGDYLAKHYPNFARIVISQISSASAIPLAALLLLGLPEDPSTGFLHGSVMFIVGFCISWNAPATNK
;
A
#
# COMPACT_ATOMS: atom_id res chain seq x y z
N MET A 1 -6.00 13.37 -15.88
CA MET A 1 -6.22 11.93 -16.17
C MET A 1 -5.52 11.01 -15.16
N ASN A 2 -4.30 11.31 -14.71
CA ASN A 2 -3.57 10.48 -13.72
C ASN A 2 -4.38 10.18 -12.44
N GLY A 3 -5.12 11.14 -11.89
CA GLY A 3 -5.94 10.94 -10.69
C GLY A 3 -7.05 9.89 -10.86
N ILE A 4 -7.69 9.84 -12.03
CA ILE A 4 -8.72 8.83 -12.34
C ILE A 4 -8.07 7.44 -12.46
N GLY A 5 -6.90 7.36 -13.11
CA GLY A 5 -6.14 6.12 -13.23
C GLY A 5 -5.74 5.55 -11.87
N LEU A 6 -5.14 6.37 -11.00
CA LEU A 6 -4.73 5.95 -9.65
C LEU A 6 -5.91 5.54 -8.77
N ALA A 7 -7.05 6.23 -8.87
CA ALA A 7 -8.25 5.92 -8.10
C ALA A 7 -8.86 4.55 -8.49
N LEU A 8 -8.69 4.12 -9.75
CA LEU A 8 -9.23 2.86 -10.25
C LEU A 8 -8.25 1.69 -10.07
N VAL A 9 -6.95 1.94 -10.25
CA VAL A 9 -5.93 0.88 -10.27
C VAL A 9 -5.77 0.21 -8.91
N THR A 10 -5.70 0.99 -7.82
CA THR A 10 -5.50 0.45 -6.47
C THR A 10 -6.62 -0.53 -6.06
N PRO A 11 -7.92 -0.17 -6.09
CA PRO A 11 -8.98 -1.11 -5.75
C PRO A 11 -9.09 -2.28 -6.73
N ALA A 12 -8.81 -2.07 -8.02
CA ALA A 12 -8.85 -3.15 -9.01
C ALA A 12 -7.77 -4.21 -8.75
N ILE A 13 -6.53 -3.79 -8.43
CA ILE A 13 -5.44 -4.71 -8.07
C ILE A 13 -5.76 -5.45 -6.77
N GLN A 14 -6.29 -4.75 -5.76
CA GLN A 14 -6.68 -5.38 -4.49
C GLN A 14 -7.78 -6.43 -4.69
N SER A 15 -8.80 -6.13 -5.51
CA SER A 15 -9.84 -7.10 -5.87
C SER A 15 -9.25 -8.30 -6.60
N LEU A 16 -8.41 -8.07 -7.61
CA LEU A 16 -7.79 -9.14 -8.39
C LEU A 16 -6.95 -10.07 -7.49
N VAL A 17 -6.13 -9.51 -6.60
CA VAL A 17 -5.35 -10.31 -5.67
C VAL A 17 -6.26 -11.09 -4.72
N ALA A 18 -7.33 -10.49 -4.20
CA ALA A 18 -8.29 -11.21 -3.36
C ALA A 18 -8.96 -12.38 -4.10
N ASP A 19 -9.38 -12.18 -5.35
CA ASP A 19 -10.08 -13.17 -6.17
C ASP A 19 -9.21 -14.38 -6.55
N TYR A 20 -7.90 -14.18 -6.72
CA TYR A 20 -6.96 -15.27 -7.04
C TYR A 20 -6.31 -15.92 -5.83
N SER A 21 -6.50 -15.36 -4.63
CA SER A 21 -5.88 -15.88 -3.41
C SER A 21 -6.83 -16.76 -2.62
N ASP A 22 -6.39 -17.96 -2.27
CA ASP A 22 -7.07 -18.80 -1.29
C ASP A 22 -7.16 -18.08 0.06
N ASP A 23 -8.27 -18.27 0.78
CA ASP A 23 -8.54 -17.63 2.08
C ASP A 23 -7.42 -17.89 3.13
N ASN A 24 -6.70 -19.00 2.97
CA ASN A 24 -5.59 -19.43 3.84
C ASN A 24 -4.23 -18.80 3.49
N SER A 25 -4.08 -18.17 2.31
CA SER A 25 -2.83 -17.54 1.85
C SER A 25 -3.02 -16.08 1.42
N ARG A 26 -4.23 -15.53 1.57
CA ARG A 26 -4.59 -14.18 1.13
C ARG A 26 -3.76 -13.11 1.82
N GLY A 27 -3.45 -13.27 3.12
CA GLY A 27 -2.59 -12.31 3.83
C GLY A 27 -1.18 -12.27 3.25
N SER A 28 -0.61 -13.42 2.90
CA SER A 28 0.69 -13.56 2.27
C SER A 28 0.70 -12.94 0.87
N ALA A 29 -0.39 -13.12 0.10
CA ALA A 29 -0.54 -12.49 -1.22
C ALA A 29 -0.57 -10.95 -1.12
N PHE A 30 -1.33 -10.39 -0.19
CA PHE A 30 -1.32 -8.95 0.09
C PHE A 30 0.04 -8.46 0.62
N GLY A 31 0.74 -9.27 1.42
CA GLY A 31 2.11 -8.98 1.87
C GLY A 31 3.11 -8.90 0.71
N TRP A 32 3.02 -9.81 -0.25
CA TRP A 32 3.82 -9.76 -1.49
C TRP A 32 3.44 -8.56 -2.38
N LEU A 33 2.15 -8.23 -2.46
CA LEU A 33 1.69 -7.05 -3.18
C LEU A 33 2.27 -5.76 -2.56
N GLN A 34 2.29 -5.65 -1.24
CA GLN A 34 2.88 -4.51 -0.54
C GLN A 34 4.40 -4.43 -0.75
N LEU A 35 5.10 -5.55 -0.65
CA LEU A 35 6.55 -5.62 -0.90
C LEU A 35 6.90 -5.16 -2.31
N THR A 36 6.21 -5.70 -3.32
CA THR A 36 6.43 -5.35 -4.72
C THR A 36 6.07 -3.90 -5.03
N GLY A 37 4.97 -3.39 -4.46
CA GLY A 37 4.57 -1.98 -4.58
C GLY A 37 5.61 -1.02 -3.99
N ASN A 38 6.11 -1.30 -2.77
CA ASN A 38 7.13 -0.48 -2.12
C ASN A 38 8.47 -0.53 -2.86
N LEU A 39 8.93 -1.72 -3.28
CA LEU A 39 10.14 -1.86 -4.08
C LEU A 39 10.01 -1.12 -5.42
N GLY A 40 8.85 -1.22 -6.07
CA GLY A 40 8.56 -0.48 -7.30
C GLY A 40 8.62 1.04 -7.08
N SER A 41 8.08 1.53 -5.97
CA SER A 41 8.17 2.95 -5.58
C SER A 41 9.61 3.40 -5.33
N LEU A 42 10.41 2.58 -4.64
CA LEU A 42 11.82 2.87 -4.37
C LEU A 42 12.66 2.90 -5.65
N ILE A 43 12.55 1.87 -6.49
CA ILE A 43 13.29 1.78 -7.76
C ILE A 43 12.83 2.89 -8.70
N GLY A 44 11.52 3.12 -8.81
CA GLY A 44 10.94 4.19 -9.63
C GLY A 44 11.36 5.58 -9.17
N GLY A 45 11.40 5.81 -7.85
CA GLY A 45 11.87 7.06 -7.25
C GLY A 45 13.34 7.32 -7.54
N LEU A 46 14.22 6.32 -7.33
CA LEU A 46 15.64 6.42 -7.65
C LEU A 46 15.86 6.67 -9.15
N PHE A 47 15.18 5.91 -10.01
CA PHE A 47 15.27 6.09 -11.45
C PHE A 47 14.79 7.48 -11.89
N SER A 48 13.70 7.98 -11.30
CA SER A 48 13.18 9.33 -11.56
C SER A 48 14.19 10.42 -11.18
N ILE A 49 14.81 10.32 -9.99
CA ILE A 49 15.82 11.30 -9.53
C ILE A 49 17.05 11.29 -10.45
N MET A 50 17.55 10.10 -10.81
CA MET A 50 18.70 9.98 -11.70
C MET A 50 18.39 10.55 -13.08
N LEU A 51 17.20 10.28 -13.62
CA LEU A 51 16.84 10.79 -14.94
C LEU A 51 16.53 12.30 -14.92
N ALA A 52 15.90 12.81 -13.86
CA ALA A 52 15.58 14.23 -13.72
C ALA A 52 16.83 15.12 -13.64
N SER A 53 17.92 14.62 -13.07
CA SER A 53 19.20 15.35 -12.99
C SER A 53 20.03 15.28 -14.28
N THR A 54 19.62 14.49 -15.27
CA THR A 54 20.32 14.34 -16.56
C THR A 54 19.61 15.11 -17.68
N THR A 55 20.41 15.68 -18.58
CA THR A 55 19.95 16.19 -19.87
C THR A 55 20.49 15.26 -20.96
N PHE A 56 19.59 14.65 -21.72
CA PHE A 56 19.97 13.75 -22.79
C PHE A 56 19.68 14.43 -24.12
N MET A 57 20.72 14.71 -24.92
CA MET A 57 20.58 15.34 -26.25
C MET A 57 19.71 16.63 -26.25
N GLY A 58 19.86 17.48 -25.23
CA GLY A 58 19.09 18.74 -25.13
C GLY A 58 17.64 18.58 -24.65
N ILE A 59 17.19 17.36 -24.39
CA ILE A 59 15.87 17.06 -23.82
C ILE A 59 16.03 16.87 -22.31
N ALA A 60 15.16 17.53 -21.54
CA ALA A 60 15.12 17.38 -20.10
C ALA A 60 14.72 15.95 -19.72
N GLY A 61 15.52 15.28 -18.88
CA GLY A 61 15.37 13.85 -18.61
C GLY A 61 14.04 13.44 -17.96
N TRP A 62 13.31 14.37 -17.34
CA TRP A 62 11.94 14.13 -16.86
C TRP A 62 10.97 13.72 -18.00
N ARG A 63 11.17 14.21 -19.22
CA ARG A 63 10.34 13.83 -20.38
C ARG A 63 10.59 12.39 -20.79
N ILE A 64 11.86 11.96 -20.73
CA ILE A 64 12.26 10.59 -21.01
C ILE A 64 11.68 9.66 -19.94
N ALA A 65 11.63 10.10 -18.68
CA ALA A 65 11.04 9.33 -17.58
C ALA A 65 9.56 9.01 -17.87
N PHE A 66 8.78 9.98 -18.34
CA PHE A 66 7.39 9.74 -18.72
C PHE A 66 7.24 8.75 -19.87
N HIS A 67 8.13 8.78 -20.87
CA HIS A 67 8.10 7.82 -21.97
C HIS A 67 8.44 6.39 -21.51
N VAL A 68 9.42 6.25 -20.60
CA VAL A 68 9.78 4.96 -20.00
C VAL A 68 8.60 4.41 -19.18
N VAL A 69 7.98 5.24 -18.34
CA VAL A 69 6.80 4.84 -17.54
C VAL A 69 5.63 4.44 -18.45
N ALA A 70 5.42 5.17 -19.56
CA ALA A 70 4.39 4.82 -20.54
C ALA A 70 4.66 3.46 -21.20
N LEU A 71 5.91 3.20 -21.61
CA LEU A 71 6.31 1.92 -22.19
C LEU A 71 6.10 0.74 -21.23
N ILE A 72 6.51 0.90 -19.96
CA ILE A 72 6.30 -0.12 -18.92
C ILE A 72 4.80 -0.36 -18.73
N SER A 73 3.99 0.71 -18.64
CA SER A 73 2.54 0.61 -18.47
C SER A 73 1.86 -0.13 -19.63
N VAL A 74 2.27 0.15 -20.87
CA VAL A 74 1.76 -0.57 -22.06
C VAL A 74 2.16 -2.04 -22.00
N THR A 75 3.40 -2.34 -21.63
CA THR A 75 3.90 -3.72 -21.52
C THR A 75 3.12 -4.50 -20.47
N VAL A 76 2.90 -3.91 -19.28
CA VAL A 76 2.08 -4.53 -18.23
C VAL A 76 0.64 -4.72 -18.71
N GLY A 77 0.05 -3.73 -19.40
CA GLY A 77 -1.29 -3.86 -19.97
C GLY A 77 -1.41 -5.00 -20.98
N ILE A 78 -0.39 -5.22 -21.82
CA ILE A 78 -0.33 -6.35 -22.74
C ILE A 78 -0.21 -7.68 -21.98
N LEU A 79 0.67 -7.74 -20.96
CA LEU A 79 0.83 -8.94 -20.15
C LEU A 79 -0.46 -9.32 -19.42
N VAL A 80 -1.15 -8.36 -18.81
CA VAL A 80 -2.46 -8.57 -18.19
C VAL A 80 -3.46 -9.07 -19.23
N ARG A 81 -3.50 -8.48 -20.42
CA ARG A 81 -4.40 -8.95 -21.50
C ARG A 81 -4.12 -10.39 -21.94
N LEU A 82 -2.87 -10.83 -21.95
CA LEU A 82 -2.48 -12.15 -22.41
C LEU A 82 -2.61 -13.23 -21.32
N PHE A 83 -2.31 -12.89 -20.06
CA PHE A 83 -2.18 -13.87 -18.98
C PHE A 83 -3.28 -13.78 -17.91
N ALA A 84 -3.99 -12.65 -17.77
CA ALA A 84 -5.07 -12.56 -16.79
C ALA A 84 -6.29 -13.34 -17.29
N VAL A 85 -6.60 -14.44 -16.62
CA VAL A 85 -7.76 -15.30 -16.90
C VAL A 85 -8.79 -15.07 -15.83
N ASP A 86 -9.71 -14.14 -16.04
CA ASP A 86 -10.75 -13.78 -15.06
C ASP A 86 -11.49 -15.04 -14.54
N PRO A 87 -11.40 -15.37 -13.24
CA PRO A 87 -12.06 -16.54 -12.67
C PRO A 87 -13.60 -16.44 -12.72
N HIS A 88 -14.16 -15.23 -12.75
CA HIS A 88 -15.60 -15.01 -12.90
C HIS A 88 -16.08 -15.20 -14.35
N TYR A 89 -15.20 -15.04 -15.35
CA TYR A 89 -15.54 -15.22 -16.77
C TYR A 89 -16.03 -16.64 -17.09
N ILE A 90 -15.51 -17.67 -16.39
CA ILE A 90 -15.92 -19.06 -16.58
C ILE A 90 -17.34 -19.32 -16.02
N ASN A 91 -17.68 -18.70 -14.88
CA ASN A 91 -19.02 -18.80 -14.29
C ASN A 91 -20.10 -18.08 -15.13
N PHE A 92 -19.74 -17.02 -15.85
CA PHE A 92 -20.65 -16.33 -16.78
C PHE A 92 -21.02 -17.17 -18.00
N ARG A 93 -20.15 -18.10 -18.45
CA ARG A 93 -20.44 -18.96 -19.61
C ARG A 93 -21.40 -20.11 -19.27
N ASN A 94 -21.45 -20.57 -18.01
CA ASN A 94 -22.36 -21.62 -17.55
C ASN A 94 -23.72 -21.09 -17.03
N LYS A 95 -23.82 -19.82 -16.62
CA LYS A 95 -25.10 -19.16 -16.36
C LYS A 95 -25.66 -18.58 -17.66
N LYS A 96 -26.49 -19.36 -18.36
CA LYS A 96 -27.34 -18.88 -19.45
C LYS A 96 -28.02 -17.56 -19.03
N GLN A 97 -27.79 -16.51 -19.83
CA GLN A 97 -28.66 -15.33 -19.95
C GLN A 97 -28.65 -14.31 -18.79
N HIS A 98 -27.50 -13.70 -18.50
CA HIS A 98 -27.53 -12.31 -18.02
C HIS A 98 -27.68 -11.40 -19.24
N VAL A 99 -28.90 -10.92 -19.48
CA VAL A 99 -29.16 -9.76 -20.35
C VAL A 99 -28.16 -8.69 -19.96
N ARG A 100 -27.32 -8.25 -20.91
CA ARG A 100 -26.35 -7.15 -20.73
C ARG A 100 -27.10 -5.98 -20.09
N LYS A 101 -26.97 -5.80 -18.76
CA LYS A 101 -27.61 -4.68 -18.09
C LYS A 101 -27.01 -3.42 -18.73
N SER A 102 -27.84 -2.45 -19.07
CA SER A 102 -27.31 -1.15 -19.49
C SER A 102 -26.40 -0.64 -18.38
N ALA A 103 -25.22 -0.10 -18.71
CA ALA A 103 -24.25 0.40 -17.73
C ALA A 103 -24.90 1.38 -16.73
N TRP A 104 -25.95 2.10 -17.16
CA TRP A 104 -26.77 2.95 -16.31
C TRP A 104 -27.51 2.20 -15.19
N ARG A 105 -28.03 1.01 -15.50
CA ARG A 105 -28.77 0.17 -14.56
C ARG A 105 -27.82 -0.48 -13.54
N GLU A 106 -26.65 -0.91 -13.98
CA GLU A 106 -25.57 -1.36 -13.06
C GLU A 106 -25.11 -0.23 -12.15
N MET A 107 -24.87 0.96 -12.69
CA MET A 107 -24.52 2.13 -11.86
C MET A 107 -25.60 2.44 -10.84
N LYS A 108 -26.89 2.38 -11.22
CA LYS A 108 -28.01 2.62 -10.30
C LYS A 108 -28.06 1.56 -9.20
N ASP A 109 -27.87 0.28 -9.54
CA ASP A 109 -27.84 -0.82 -8.59
C ASP A 109 -26.69 -0.61 -7.57
N LEU A 110 -25.48 -0.29 -8.06
CA LEU A 110 -24.31 0.01 -7.21
C LEU A 110 -24.54 1.22 -6.28
N VAL A 111 -25.22 2.27 -6.75
CA VAL A 111 -25.54 3.44 -5.91
C VAL A 111 -26.52 3.08 -4.80
N VAL A 112 -27.50 2.22 -5.08
CA VAL A 112 -28.46 1.75 -4.06
C VAL A 112 -27.75 0.89 -3.01
N GLU A 113 -26.89 -0.03 -3.43
CA GLU A 113 -26.08 -0.86 -2.54
C GLU A 113 -25.13 0.00 -1.69
N ALA A 114 -24.40 0.94 -2.30
CA ALA A 114 -23.54 1.86 -1.58
C ALA A 114 -24.31 2.67 -0.52
N LYS A 115 -25.51 3.16 -0.85
CA LYS A 115 -26.36 3.89 0.09
C LYS A 115 -26.85 3.01 1.25
N ALA A 116 -27.06 1.72 1.01
CA ALA A 116 -27.39 0.76 2.06
C ALA A 116 -26.18 0.54 2.98
N VAL A 117 -24.98 0.35 2.43
CA VAL A 117 -23.74 0.15 3.18
C VAL A 117 -23.41 1.36 4.07
N VAL A 118 -23.57 2.58 3.56
CA VAL A 118 -23.30 3.83 4.31
C VAL A 118 -24.22 3.99 5.54
N LYS A 119 -25.40 3.36 5.55
CA LYS A 119 -26.33 3.40 6.68
C LYS A 119 -25.97 2.40 7.79
N ILE A 120 -25.06 1.46 7.54
CA ILE A 120 -24.67 0.45 8.53
C ILE A 120 -23.81 1.13 9.62
N PRO A 121 -24.21 1.10 10.91
CA PRO A 121 -23.44 1.75 11.99
C PRO A 121 -21.99 1.26 12.08
N SER A 122 -21.76 -0.05 11.91
CA SER A 122 -20.41 -0.62 11.89
C SER A 122 -19.55 -0.06 10.76
N PHE A 123 -20.14 0.17 9.58
CA PHE A 123 -19.43 0.76 8.45
C PHE A 123 -19.05 2.22 8.75
N GLN A 124 -19.93 2.99 9.38
CA GLN A 124 -19.64 4.37 9.79
C GLN A 124 -18.48 4.43 10.79
N ILE A 125 -18.41 3.50 11.74
CA ILE A 125 -17.30 3.39 12.70
C ILE A 125 -15.99 3.07 11.98
N ILE A 126 -16.00 2.12 11.02
CA ILE A 126 -14.83 1.77 10.22
C ILE A 126 -14.35 2.98 9.39
N VAL A 127 -15.27 3.71 8.76
CA VAL A 127 -14.94 4.93 8.00
C VAL A 127 -14.35 6.01 8.91
N ALA A 128 -14.96 6.26 10.06
CA ALA A 128 -14.45 7.22 11.04
C ALA A 128 -13.06 6.84 11.56
N GLN A 129 -12.82 5.55 11.82
CA GLN A 129 -11.51 5.03 12.20
C GLN A 129 -10.49 5.18 11.08
N GLY A 130 -10.87 4.94 9.81
CA GLY A 130 -10.02 5.14 8.65
C GLY A 130 -9.63 6.60 8.43
N ILE A 131 -10.57 7.53 8.59
CA ILE A 131 -10.30 8.98 8.53
C ILE A 131 -9.32 9.36 9.64
N THR A 132 -9.59 8.99 10.88
CA THR A 132 -8.71 9.28 12.02
C THR A 132 -7.32 8.63 11.84
N GLY A 133 -7.28 7.40 11.33
CA GLY A 133 -6.04 6.68 11.04
C GLY A 133 -5.23 7.26 9.87
N SER A 134 -5.83 8.08 9.02
CA SER A 134 -5.14 8.73 7.89
C SER A 134 -4.31 9.95 8.30
N PHE A 135 -4.61 10.56 9.46
CA PHE A 135 -3.86 11.73 9.95
C PHE A 135 -2.38 11.42 10.24
N PRO A 136 -2.02 10.35 10.99
CA PRO A 136 -0.62 9.99 11.22
C PRO A 136 0.15 9.74 9.91
N TRP A 137 -0.47 9.06 8.94
CA TRP A 137 0.16 8.82 7.63
C TRP A 137 0.39 10.11 6.85
N SER A 138 -0.57 11.03 6.91
CA SER A 138 -0.45 12.35 6.29
C SER A 138 0.68 13.16 6.96
N ALA A 139 0.81 13.10 8.28
CA ALA A 139 1.92 13.74 9.00
C ALA A 139 3.28 13.11 8.64
N LEU A 140 3.36 11.78 8.57
CA LEU A 140 4.59 11.06 8.18
C LEU A 140 5.03 11.34 6.74
N SER A 141 4.14 11.83 5.86
CA SER A 141 4.54 12.28 4.53
C SER A 141 5.52 13.46 4.56
N PHE A 142 5.53 14.23 5.66
CA PHE A 142 6.48 15.32 5.92
C PHE A 142 7.75 14.87 6.66
N ALA A 143 7.90 13.56 6.96
CA ALA A 143 9.07 13.04 7.67
C ALA A 143 10.42 13.41 7.03
N PRO A 144 10.60 13.42 5.68
CA PRO A 144 11.84 13.88 5.08
C PRO A 144 12.18 15.34 5.43
N MET A 145 11.17 16.21 5.36
CA MET A 145 11.33 17.64 5.68
C MET A 145 11.66 17.85 7.15
N TRP A 146 10.98 17.10 8.04
CA TRP A 146 11.26 17.15 9.48
C TRP A 146 12.68 16.71 9.81
N LEU A 147 13.16 15.60 9.21
CA LEU A 147 14.54 15.14 9.39
C LEU A 147 15.56 16.19 8.92
N GLU A 148 15.33 16.82 7.77
CA GLU A 148 16.22 17.89 7.28
C GLU A 148 16.22 19.13 8.19
N LEU A 149 15.06 19.51 8.74
CA LEU A 149 14.95 20.60 9.72
C LEU A 149 15.70 20.29 11.03
N MET A 150 15.80 19.02 11.43
CA MET A 150 16.63 18.59 12.56
C MET A 150 18.14 18.58 12.25
N GLY A 151 18.55 18.96 11.03
CA GLY A 151 19.96 19.06 10.64
C GLY A 151 20.52 17.82 9.94
N PHE A 152 19.68 16.84 9.59
CA PHE A 152 20.14 15.73 8.75
C PHE A 152 20.46 16.21 7.33
N THR A 153 21.53 15.67 6.76
CA THR A 153 21.87 15.92 5.35
C THR A 153 20.83 15.28 4.42
N HIS A 154 20.61 15.84 3.23
CA HIS A 154 19.74 15.24 2.20
C HIS A 154 20.06 13.77 1.93
N LYS A 155 21.36 13.40 1.95
CA LYS A 155 21.80 12.00 1.79
C LYS A 155 21.39 11.14 2.98
N GLY A 156 21.56 11.63 4.21
CA GLY A 156 21.17 10.94 5.44
C GLY A 156 19.65 10.71 5.50
N THR A 157 18.86 11.76 5.23
CA THR A 157 17.40 11.68 5.14
C THR A 157 16.96 10.66 4.10
N GLY A 158 17.57 10.66 2.91
CA GLY A 158 17.29 9.67 1.88
C GLY A 158 17.52 8.23 2.35
N ILE A 159 18.65 7.97 3.01
CA ILE A 159 18.98 6.63 3.55
C ILE A 159 17.95 6.21 4.62
N LEU A 160 17.56 7.11 5.51
CA LEU A 160 16.56 6.84 6.55
C LEU A 160 15.18 6.50 5.95
N MET A 161 14.76 7.26 4.94
CA MET A 161 13.49 7.03 4.25
C MET A 161 13.48 5.70 3.48
N VAL A 162 14.58 5.38 2.77
CA VAL A 162 14.73 4.07 2.10
C VAL A 162 14.72 2.93 3.11
N THR A 163 15.41 3.08 4.23
CA THR A 163 15.43 2.11 5.32
C THR A 163 14.03 1.86 5.87
N SER A 164 13.26 2.92 6.12
CA SER A 164 11.87 2.84 6.59
C SER A 164 10.95 2.16 5.56
N ALA A 165 11.11 2.46 4.27
CA ALA A 165 10.35 1.82 3.21
C ALA A 165 10.67 0.32 3.07
N VAL A 166 11.94 -0.06 3.16
CA VAL A 166 12.35 -1.48 3.18
C VAL A 166 11.77 -2.19 4.40
N ALA A 167 11.86 -1.58 5.58
CA ALA A 167 11.30 -2.13 6.81
C ALA A 167 9.79 -2.36 6.70
N SER A 168 9.06 -1.38 6.16
CA SER A 168 7.62 -1.47 5.92
C SER A 168 7.25 -2.57 4.92
N SER A 169 8.12 -2.82 3.96
CA SER A 169 7.91 -3.88 2.97
C SER A 169 8.09 -5.27 3.58
N LEU A 170 9.14 -5.44 4.39
CA LEU A 170 9.41 -6.68 5.11
C LEU A 170 8.34 -6.95 6.17
N GLY A 171 7.92 -5.91 6.90
CA GLY A 171 6.87 -6.00 7.89
C GLY A 171 5.53 -6.37 7.26
N GLY A 172 5.19 -5.82 6.09
CA GLY A 172 3.98 -6.21 5.37
C GLY A 172 3.96 -7.69 4.98
N LEU A 173 5.07 -8.20 4.43
CA LEU A 173 5.20 -9.63 4.12
C LEU A 173 5.12 -10.50 5.38
N PHE A 174 5.79 -10.08 6.45
CA PHE A 174 5.78 -10.77 7.74
C PHE A 174 4.37 -10.81 8.35
N GLY A 175 3.70 -9.66 8.43
CA GLY A 175 2.34 -9.53 8.96
C GLY A 175 1.32 -10.34 8.17
N GLY A 176 1.46 -10.40 6.84
CA GLY A 176 0.65 -11.25 5.98
C GLY A 176 0.82 -12.75 6.27
N LYS A 177 2.08 -13.24 6.29
CA LYS A 177 2.39 -14.65 6.59
C LYS A 177 2.00 -15.05 8.00
N MET A 178 2.28 -14.19 8.98
CA MET A 178 1.92 -14.39 10.38
C MET A 178 0.40 -14.41 10.56
N GLY A 179 -0.31 -13.51 9.86
CA GLY A 179 -1.78 -13.48 9.80
C GLY A 179 -2.38 -14.78 9.28
N ASP A 180 -1.86 -15.28 8.17
CA ASP A 180 -2.31 -16.55 7.58
C ASP A 180 -1.99 -17.75 8.49
N TYR A 181 -0.79 -17.80 9.06
CA TYR A 181 -0.38 -18.90 9.94
C TYR A 181 -1.25 -18.97 11.21
N LEU A 182 -1.48 -17.83 11.86
CA LEU A 182 -2.29 -17.77 13.08
C LEU A 182 -3.79 -17.94 12.76
N ALA A 183 -4.28 -17.51 11.60
CA ALA A 183 -5.65 -17.75 11.18
C ALA A 183 -5.97 -19.23 10.96
N LYS A 184 -4.98 -20.06 10.57
CA LYS A 184 -5.17 -21.52 10.48
C LYS A 184 -5.46 -22.17 11.84
N HIS A 185 -4.89 -21.63 12.91
CA HIS A 185 -5.06 -22.15 14.27
C HIS A 185 -6.22 -21.48 15.02
N TYR A 186 -6.44 -20.18 14.79
CA TYR A 186 -7.45 -19.35 15.46
C TYR A 186 -8.22 -18.48 14.45
N PRO A 187 -9.12 -19.07 13.64
CA PRO A 187 -9.71 -18.44 12.46
C PRO A 187 -10.56 -17.19 12.73
N ASN A 188 -11.12 -17.07 13.93
CA ASN A 188 -12.06 -15.98 14.25
C ASN A 188 -11.39 -14.75 14.87
N PHE A 189 -10.25 -14.89 15.55
CA PHE A 189 -9.66 -13.79 16.34
C PHE A 189 -8.20 -13.48 16.01
N ALA A 190 -7.43 -14.42 15.42
CA ALA A 190 -6.00 -14.22 15.13
C ALA A 190 -5.71 -12.93 14.35
N ARG A 191 -6.41 -12.71 13.24
CA ARG A 191 -6.19 -11.53 12.38
C ARG A 191 -6.54 -10.23 13.11
N ILE A 192 -7.56 -10.24 13.96
CA ILE A 192 -7.96 -9.09 14.77
C ILE A 192 -6.87 -8.78 15.81
N VAL A 193 -6.38 -9.79 16.52
CA VAL A 193 -5.31 -9.63 17.54
C VAL A 193 -4.04 -9.06 16.92
N ILE A 194 -3.60 -9.60 15.79
CA ILE A 194 -2.39 -9.13 15.11
C ILE A 194 -2.53 -7.66 14.72
N SER A 195 -3.70 -7.27 14.22
CA SER A 195 -3.96 -5.87 13.87
C SER A 195 -4.01 -4.95 15.09
N GLN A 196 -4.59 -5.41 16.20
CA GLN A 196 -4.60 -4.64 17.44
C GLN A 196 -3.20 -4.51 18.03
N ILE A 197 -2.38 -5.56 18.01
CA ILE A 197 -0.98 -5.50 18.47
C ILE A 197 -0.18 -4.52 17.61
N SER A 198 -0.31 -4.59 16.28
CA SER A 198 0.36 -3.67 15.37
C SER A 198 -0.05 -2.22 15.64
N SER A 199 -1.36 -1.94 15.74
CA SER A 199 -1.89 -0.60 16.00
C SER A 199 -1.52 -0.07 17.39
N ALA A 200 -1.56 -0.93 18.42
CA ALA A 200 -1.17 -0.57 19.78
C ALA A 200 0.34 -0.29 19.87
N SER A 201 1.18 -1.04 19.13
CA SER A 201 2.63 -0.81 19.08
C SER A 201 3.01 0.47 18.35
N ALA A 202 2.16 0.96 17.43
CA ALA A 202 2.41 2.20 16.70
C ALA A 202 2.50 3.42 17.62
N ILE A 203 1.68 3.47 18.68
CA ILE A 203 1.60 4.60 19.62
C ILE A 203 2.91 4.81 20.41
N PRO A 204 3.43 3.81 21.16
CA PRO A 204 4.69 3.98 21.89
C PRO A 204 5.88 4.15 20.95
N LEU A 205 5.87 3.52 19.77
CA LEU A 205 6.94 3.70 18.79
C LEU A 205 6.94 5.11 18.18
N ALA A 206 5.77 5.70 17.92
CA ALA A 206 5.66 7.08 17.49
C ALA A 206 6.10 8.06 18.60
N ALA A 207 5.73 7.79 19.86
CA ALA A 207 6.19 8.58 21.00
C ALA A 207 7.71 8.50 21.16
N LEU A 208 8.31 7.31 21.00
CA LEU A 208 9.75 7.13 21.03
C LEU A 208 10.45 7.90 19.90
N LEU A 209 9.90 7.84 18.68
CA LEU A 209 10.45 8.54 17.52
C LEU A 209 10.40 10.08 17.68
N LEU A 210 9.30 10.61 18.22
CA LEU A 210 9.06 12.05 18.31
C LEU A 210 9.59 12.71 19.59
N LEU A 211 9.59 11.99 20.72
CA LEU A 211 9.93 12.55 22.04
C LEU A 211 11.17 11.92 22.66
N GLY A 212 11.55 10.71 22.24
CA GLY A 212 12.62 9.95 22.87
C GLY A 212 14.00 10.12 22.23
N LEU A 213 14.05 10.64 21.00
CA LEU A 213 15.31 10.78 20.26
C LEU A 213 15.92 12.18 20.45
N PRO A 214 17.23 12.27 20.75
CA PRO A 214 17.92 13.56 20.79
C PRO A 214 17.91 14.23 19.41
N GLU A 215 17.64 15.53 19.36
CA GLU A 215 17.71 16.34 18.13
C GLU A 215 19.16 16.62 17.72
N ASP A 216 19.94 15.56 17.45
CA ASP A 216 21.33 15.66 17.03
C ASP A 216 21.59 14.73 15.80
N PRO A 217 22.09 15.28 14.68
CA PRO A 217 22.50 14.51 13.50
C PRO A 217 23.50 13.38 13.78
N SER A 218 24.26 13.46 14.88
CA SER A 218 25.18 12.40 15.33
C SER A 218 24.47 11.08 15.67
N THR A 219 23.16 11.12 15.93
CA THR A 219 22.33 9.97 16.31
C THR A 219 21.60 9.30 15.13
N GLY A 220 22.09 9.49 13.90
CA GLY A 220 21.44 8.95 12.69
C GLY A 220 21.23 7.43 12.68
N PHE A 221 22.11 6.66 13.32
CA PHE A 221 21.92 5.21 13.48
C PHE A 221 20.72 4.87 14.39
N LEU A 222 20.51 5.66 15.45
CA LEU A 222 19.42 5.48 16.39
C LEU A 222 18.08 5.86 15.74
N HIS A 223 18.06 6.99 15.01
CA HIS A 223 16.92 7.39 14.18
C HIS A 223 16.56 6.33 13.14
N GLY A 224 17.56 5.79 12.43
CA GLY A 224 17.37 4.72 11.46
C GLY A 224 16.82 3.43 12.07
N SER A 225 17.30 3.05 13.25
CA SER A 225 16.81 1.87 13.98
C SER A 225 15.36 2.03 14.42
N VAL A 226 14.99 3.19 14.99
CA VAL A 226 13.61 3.46 15.40
C VAL A 226 12.69 3.55 14.18
N MET A 227 13.09 4.24 13.11
CA MET A 227 12.30 4.30 11.87
C MET A 227 12.13 2.92 11.20
N PHE A 228 13.15 2.06 11.29
CA PHE A 228 13.05 0.68 10.83
C PHE A 228 12.01 -0.09 11.66
N ILE A 229 12.08 -0.03 13.00
CA ILE A 229 11.14 -0.72 13.88
C ILE A 229 9.70 -0.19 13.69
N VAL A 230 9.54 1.13 13.57
CA VAL A 230 8.26 1.80 13.28
C VAL A 230 7.70 1.29 11.95
N GLY A 231 8.48 1.36 10.86
CA GLY A 231 8.06 0.88 9.54
C GLY A 231 7.68 -0.61 9.55
N PHE A 232 8.50 -1.42 10.21
CA PHE A 232 8.25 -2.85 10.34
C PHE A 232 6.94 -3.15 11.08
N CYS A 233 6.75 -2.62 12.29
CA CYS A 233 5.61 -2.96 13.14
C CYS A 233 4.28 -2.38 12.64
N ILE A 234 4.27 -1.16 12.08
CA ILE A 234 3.05 -0.50 11.62
C ILE A 234 2.49 -1.15 10.34
N SER A 235 3.36 -1.73 9.51
CA SER A 235 2.98 -2.29 8.22
C SER A 235 2.17 -3.59 8.27
N TRP A 236 2.05 -4.24 9.44
CA TRP A 236 1.38 -5.54 9.56
C TRP A 236 -0.14 -5.45 9.34
N ASN A 237 -0.74 -4.31 9.67
CA ASN A 237 -2.19 -4.11 9.70
C ASN A 237 -2.89 -4.43 8.37
N ALA A 238 -2.43 -3.84 7.26
CA ALA A 238 -3.06 -3.98 5.96
C ALA A 238 -3.04 -5.44 5.43
N PRO A 239 -1.90 -6.14 5.39
CA PRO A 239 -1.86 -7.52 4.89
C PRO A 239 -2.41 -8.55 5.87
N ALA A 240 -2.39 -8.31 7.18
CA ALA A 240 -2.93 -9.28 8.15
C ALA A 240 -4.46 -9.33 8.16
N THR A 241 -5.13 -8.20 7.87
CA THR A 241 -6.60 -8.07 7.99
C THR A 241 -7.35 -8.28 6.69
N ASN A 242 -6.68 -8.18 5.54
CA ASN A 242 -7.31 -8.43 4.25
C ASN A 242 -7.74 -9.89 4.15
N LYS A 243 -9.06 -10.06 4.04
CA LYS A 243 -9.77 -11.34 4.10
C LYS A 243 -10.44 -11.67 2.81
#